data_AF-A0A6M1E471-F1
#
_entry.id   AF-A0A6M1E471-F1
#
_cell.length_a   1.000
_cell.length_b   1.000
_cell.length_c   1.000
_cell.angle_alpha   90.00
_cell.angle_beta   90.00
_cell.angle_gamma   90.00
#
_symmetry.space_group_name_H-M   'P 1'
#
loop_
_entity.id
_entity.type
_entity.pdbx_description
1 polymer ?
#
loop_
_entity_poly.entity_id
_entity_poly.type
_entity_poly.pdbx_seq_one_letter_code
_entity_poly.pdbx_strand_id
1 'polypeptide(L)'
;MKYLVFCSMLIWGCHNASSNKQVPLGNEADTLQIQKNMERQLLFDNDTIAIYRIDSVSYFEQRQKFYVEQDTIPYIADFEQAKKILQGKVVFGGWNDGQRIIDSLLDGQMISMVRFENGEVFDQNLQKGIFSDVYFVKYYPTEDIVLFEGGHTSDFSINLKNGLMDVEQVGNPDYIVHSPNKRYRLNGWFPGQECSSYFIQKQAEGEYLFCTGVPMHLTKEAFDLCTIGDVFWKSDQELYFRNTYYGNTDDERLGFFQLVLK
;
A
#
# COMPACT_ATOMS: atom_id res chain seq x y z
N MET A 1 69.94 9.57 14.41
CA MET A 1 68.92 10.43 13.76
C MET A 1 67.57 9.85 14.15
N LYS A 2 66.80 10.31 15.15
CA LYS A 2 66.22 11.64 15.41
C LYS A 2 65.58 12.25 14.15
N TYR A 3 64.26 12.09 13.99
CA TYR A 3 63.18 13.10 14.01
C TYR A 3 61.84 12.33 13.81
N LEU A 4 60.92 12.29 14.79
CA LEU A 4 59.91 13.28 15.22
C LEU A 4 58.65 13.34 14.32
N VAL A 5 57.59 12.68 14.80
CA VAL A 5 56.17 13.09 14.89
C VAL A 5 55.69 14.20 13.94
N PHE A 6 54.63 13.94 13.18
CA PHE A 6 53.40 14.75 13.30
C PHE A 6 52.15 13.95 12.92
N CYS A 7 51.28 13.83 13.91
CA CYS A 7 49.92 13.33 13.84
C CYS A 7 49.04 14.49 13.36
N SER A 8 48.19 14.27 12.35
CA SER A 8 47.08 15.16 12.04
C SER A 8 45.86 14.31 11.77
N MET A 9 45.10 14.06 12.84
CA MET A 9 43.70 13.70 12.76
C MET A 9 42.95 14.88 12.13
N LEU A 10 42.27 14.64 11.01
CA LEU A 10 41.20 15.53 10.56
C LEU A 10 39.88 14.92 11.01
N ILE A 11 39.46 15.37 12.19
CA ILE A 11 38.09 15.27 12.67
C ILE A 11 37.28 16.27 11.85
N TRP A 12 36.50 15.79 10.88
CA TRP A 12 35.38 16.58 10.39
C TRP A 12 34.17 16.27 11.27
N GLY A 13 34.02 17.08 12.31
CA GLY A 13 32.76 17.22 13.00
C GLY A 13 31.85 18.10 12.15
N CYS A 14 30.75 17.53 11.65
CA CYS A 14 29.61 18.35 11.26
C CYS A 14 28.76 18.57 12.51
N HIS A 15 28.89 19.79 13.06
CA HIS A 15 27.94 20.36 13.99
C HIS A 15 26.55 20.38 13.37
N ASN A 16 25.59 19.85 14.10
CA ASN A 16 24.18 20.18 13.97
C ASN A 16 24.00 21.69 14.10
N ALA A 17 23.54 22.33 13.03
CA ALA A 17 22.73 23.53 13.11
C ALA A 17 21.40 23.19 12.46
N SER A 18 20.40 22.86 13.28
CA SER A 18 19.00 22.75 12.84
C SER A 18 18.53 24.13 12.42
N SER A 19 18.64 24.46 11.13
CA SER A 19 17.87 25.56 10.56
C SER A 19 16.50 25.00 10.20
N ASN A 20 15.47 25.40 10.97
CA ASN A 20 14.08 25.35 10.56
C ASN A 20 13.95 26.07 9.21
N LYS A 21 14.00 25.31 8.11
CA LYS A 21 13.45 25.76 6.85
C LYS A 21 12.02 25.26 6.81
N GLN A 22 11.10 26.15 7.20
CA GLN A 22 9.72 26.08 6.72
C GLN A 22 9.80 25.95 5.19
N VAL A 23 9.36 24.80 4.67
CA VAL A 23 9.13 24.62 3.25
C VAL A 23 8.07 25.66 2.88
N PRO A 24 8.34 26.60 1.95
CA PRO A 24 7.31 27.50 1.49
C PRO A 24 6.21 26.65 0.86
N LEU A 25 4.95 26.93 1.18
CA LEU A 25 3.82 26.54 0.33
C LEU A 25 4.04 27.17 -1.04
N GLY A 26 4.76 26.45 -1.90
CA GLY A 26 4.92 26.76 -3.30
C GLY A 26 3.60 26.44 -3.98
N ASN A 27 3.00 27.46 -4.57
CA ASN A 27 1.90 27.34 -5.52
C ASN A 27 2.40 26.58 -6.76
N GLU A 28 2.46 25.26 -6.70
CA GLU A 28 2.46 24.44 -7.91
C GLU A 28 1.00 24.28 -8.32
N ALA A 29 0.54 25.24 -9.12
CA ALA A 29 -0.57 25.02 -10.02
C ALA A 29 -0.08 23.98 -11.04
N ASP A 30 -0.21 22.72 -10.64
CA ASP A 30 -0.07 21.51 -11.44
C ASP A 30 -0.83 21.75 -12.75
N THR A 31 -0.09 22.01 -13.84
CA THR A 31 -0.68 22.47 -15.10
C THR A 31 -1.19 21.27 -15.90
N LEU A 32 -2.05 20.46 -15.27
CA LEU A 32 -2.91 19.52 -15.97
C LEU A 32 -3.83 20.36 -16.86
N GLN A 33 -3.73 20.19 -18.18
CA GLN A 33 -4.58 20.93 -19.12
C GLN A 33 -6.04 20.76 -18.72
N ILE A 34 -6.66 21.88 -18.32
CA ILE A 34 -8.07 21.95 -17.94
C ILE A 34 -8.90 21.73 -19.21
N GLN A 35 -9.15 20.48 -19.57
CA GLN A 35 -10.10 20.13 -20.62
C GLN A 35 -11.51 20.12 -20.03
N LYS A 36 -12.10 21.30 -19.90
CA LYS A 36 -13.56 21.40 -19.76
C LYS A 36 -14.17 20.96 -21.10
N ASN A 37 -15.07 19.97 -21.08
CA ASN A 37 -15.93 19.47 -22.19
C ASN A 37 -15.80 17.96 -22.56
N MET A 38 -15.11 17.12 -21.79
CA MET A 38 -15.24 15.67 -21.99
C MET A 38 -16.52 15.16 -21.33
N GLU A 39 -17.43 14.56 -22.10
CA GLU A 39 -18.56 13.83 -21.53
C GLU A 39 -18.04 12.59 -20.79
N ARG A 40 -18.66 12.26 -19.66
CA ARG A 40 -18.35 11.06 -18.85
C ARG A 40 -18.36 9.81 -19.74
N GLN A 41 -17.21 9.16 -19.88
CA GLN A 41 -17.03 8.01 -20.77
C GLN A 41 -16.96 6.72 -19.96
N LEU A 42 -17.83 5.75 -20.26
CA LEU A 42 -17.74 4.40 -19.68
C LEU A 42 -16.51 3.66 -20.24
N LEU A 43 -15.63 3.19 -19.35
CA LEU A 43 -14.43 2.43 -19.71
C LEU A 43 -14.55 0.94 -19.39
N PHE A 44 -15.22 0.61 -18.29
CA PHE A 44 -15.41 -0.77 -17.84
C PHE A 44 -16.75 -0.92 -17.14
N ASP A 45 -17.38 -2.07 -17.32
CA ASP A 45 -18.66 -2.40 -16.73
C ASP A 45 -18.78 -3.91 -16.50
N ASN A 46 -19.18 -4.31 -15.30
CA ASN A 46 -19.60 -5.67 -14.98
C ASN A 46 -20.79 -5.64 -14.01
N ASP A 47 -21.17 -6.77 -13.43
CA ASP A 47 -22.32 -6.86 -12.52
C ASP A 47 -22.11 -6.13 -11.18
N THR A 48 -20.86 -5.83 -10.79
CA THR A 48 -20.52 -5.25 -9.48
C THR A 48 -20.07 -3.79 -9.57
N ILE A 49 -19.35 -3.40 -10.63
CA ILE A 49 -18.76 -2.07 -10.77
C ILE A 49 -18.87 -1.54 -12.19
N ALA A 50 -18.84 -0.21 -12.28
CA ALA A 50 -18.66 0.54 -13.51
C ALA A 50 -17.57 1.60 -13.31
N ILE A 51 -16.63 1.72 -14.26
CA ILE A 51 -15.56 2.73 -14.23
C ILE A 51 -15.74 3.68 -15.39
N TYR A 52 -15.66 4.98 -15.09
CA TYR A 52 -15.82 6.05 -16.05
C TYR A 52 -14.60 6.95 -16.05
N ARG A 53 -14.16 7.39 -17.24
CA ARG A 53 -13.30 8.56 -17.38
C ARG A 53 -14.15 9.82 -17.23
N ILE A 54 -13.64 10.78 -16.47
CA ILE A 54 -14.26 12.10 -16.29
C ILE A 54 -13.23 13.19 -16.55
N ASP A 55 -13.70 14.41 -16.78
CA ASP A 55 -12.82 15.57 -16.89
C ASP A 55 -12.30 16.04 -15.52
N SER A 56 -11.19 16.77 -15.55
CA SER A 56 -10.53 17.28 -14.34
C SER A 56 -11.40 18.25 -13.55
N VAL A 57 -12.21 19.08 -14.23
CA VAL A 57 -13.09 20.06 -13.56
C VAL A 57 -14.13 19.32 -12.74
N SER A 58 -14.83 18.36 -13.34
CA SER A 58 -15.81 17.52 -12.64
C SER A 58 -15.18 16.80 -11.44
N TYR A 59 -13.98 16.24 -11.59
CA TYR A 59 -13.27 15.58 -10.51
C TYR A 59 -12.96 16.53 -9.34
N PHE A 60 -12.32 17.67 -9.61
CA PHE A 60 -11.94 18.63 -8.55
C PHE A 60 -13.16 19.29 -7.89
N GLU A 61 -14.26 19.50 -8.63
CA GLU A 61 -15.53 19.95 -8.05
C GLU A 61 -16.11 18.96 -7.04
N GLN A 62 -16.03 17.65 -7.32
CA GLN A 62 -16.46 16.63 -6.34
C GLN A 62 -15.48 16.56 -5.17
N ARG A 63 -14.16 16.60 -5.44
CA ARG A 63 -13.12 16.55 -4.42
C ARG A 63 -13.29 17.68 -3.41
N GLN A 64 -13.51 18.91 -3.88
CA GLN A 64 -13.72 20.06 -2.99
C GLN A 64 -14.93 19.90 -2.07
N LYS A 65 -15.96 19.17 -2.50
CA LYS A 65 -17.21 18.98 -1.75
C LYS A 65 -17.16 17.79 -0.79
N PHE A 66 -16.48 16.72 -1.18
CA PHE A 66 -16.60 15.41 -0.52
C PHE A 66 -15.29 14.84 0.00
N TYR A 67 -14.14 15.42 -0.36
CA TYR A 67 -12.86 14.95 0.16
C TYR A 67 -12.84 15.12 1.68
N VAL A 68 -12.56 14.02 2.37
CA VAL A 68 -12.29 13.98 3.80
C VAL A 68 -10.93 13.34 3.97
N GLU A 69 -10.02 14.04 4.64
CA GLU A 69 -8.73 13.49 5.04
C GLU A 69 -8.95 12.21 5.85
N GLN A 70 -8.27 11.14 5.46
CA GLN A 70 -8.42 9.85 6.11
C GLN A 70 -7.40 9.74 7.25
N ASP A 71 -7.84 9.24 8.41
CA ASP A 71 -6.93 8.87 9.48
C ASP A 71 -6.00 7.75 9.00
N THR A 72 -4.71 7.87 9.30
CA THR A 72 -3.76 6.76 9.09
C THR A 72 -4.16 5.59 9.98
N ILE A 73 -4.23 4.38 9.40
CA ILE A 73 -4.46 3.17 10.18
C ILE A 73 -3.29 2.97 11.16
N PRO A 74 -3.55 2.79 12.47
CA PRO A 74 -2.49 2.55 13.43
C PRO A 74 -1.67 1.30 13.09
N TYR A 75 -0.35 1.42 13.12
CA TYR A 75 0.57 0.32 12.85
C TYR A 75 1.77 0.32 13.79
N ILE A 76 2.45 -0.82 13.84
CA ILE A 76 3.69 -1.05 14.58
C ILE A 76 4.74 -1.53 13.59
N ALA A 77 5.72 -0.67 13.29
CA ALA A 77 6.85 -0.99 12.43
C ALA A 77 8.12 -1.37 13.23
N ASP A 78 8.17 -1.04 14.53
CA ASP A 78 9.26 -1.52 15.40
C ASP A 78 9.15 -3.04 15.56
N PHE A 79 10.12 -3.76 14.99
CA PHE A 79 10.10 -5.22 14.94
C PHE A 79 10.09 -5.86 16.33
N GLU A 80 10.88 -5.35 17.28
CA GLU A 80 10.95 -5.93 18.63
C GLU A 80 9.63 -5.74 19.39
N GLN A 81 8.98 -4.58 19.21
CA GLN A 81 7.64 -4.32 19.73
C GLN A 81 6.61 -5.24 19.08
N ALA A 82 6.61 -5.38 17.75
CA ALA A 82 5.69 -6.25 17.03
C ALA A 82 5.88 -7.72 17.44
N LYS A 83 7.12 -8.21 17.50
CA LYS A 83 7.48 -9.56 17.94
C LYS A 83 6.99 -9.86 19.36
N LYS A 84 7.07 -8.88 20.27
CA LYS A 84 6.55 -9.02 21.63
C LYS A 84 5.03 -9.12 21.66
N ILE A 85 4.32 -8.31 20.88
CA ILE A 85 2.85 -8.30 20.84
C ILE A 85 2.31 -9.55 20.16
N LEU A 86 2.97 -9.99 19.09
CA LEU A 86 2.60 -11.18 18.32
C LEU A 86 3.08 -12.49 18.96
N GLN A 87 3.68 -12.43 20.16
CA GLN A 87 4.17 -13.61 20.85
C GLN A 87 3.06 -14.64 21.05
N GLY A 88 3.30 -15.87 20.59
CA GLY A 88 2.33 -16.97 20.64
C GLY A 88 1.40 -17.06 19.43
N LYS A 89 1.26 -15.99 18.64
CA LYS A 89 0.58 -15.97 17.33
C LYS A 89 1.57 -16.16 16.18
N VAL A 90 2.68 -15.43 16.17
CA VAL A 90 3.68 -15.47 15.09
C VAL A 90 5.05 -15.82 15.68
N VAL A 91 5.77 -16.73 15.03
CA VAL A 91 7.16 -17.03 15.34
C VAL A 91 8.03 -16.55 14.19
N PHE A 92 8.92 -15.63 14.54
CA PHE A 92 9.91 -15.05 13.63
C PHE A 92 11.25 -15.78 13.74
N GLY A 93 11.91 -15.94 12.61
CA GLY A 93 13.15 -16.70 12.46
C GLY A 93 12.93 -18.22 12.46
N GLY A 94 13.88 -18.98 11.90
CA GLY A 94 13.80 -20.44 11.83
C GLY A 94 13.58 -20.97 10.42
N TRP A 95 14.69 -21.26 9.75
CA TRP A 95 14.93 -22.03 8.52
C TRP A 95 15.89 -21.24 7.61
N ASN A 96 17.17 -21.65 7.65
CA ASN A 96 18.26 -21.19 6.79
C ASN A 96 18.50 -19.66 6.74
N ASP A 97 18.80 -19.07 7.91
CA ASP A 97 19.29 -17.69 8.10
C ASP A 97 20.58 -17.34 7.28
N GLY A 98 21.20 -18.32 6.59
CA GLY A 98 22.48 -18.15 5.90
C GLY A 98 22.43 -18.17 4.37
N GLN A 99 21.29 -18.40 3.71
CA GLN A 99 21.26 -18.65 2.26
C GLN A 99 20.36 -17.74 1.42
N ARG A 100 19.49 -16.93 2.05
CA ARG A 100 18.62 -16.01 1.31
C ARG A 100 18.73 -14.61 1.89
N ILE A 101 19.21 -13.70 1.05
CA ILE A 101 19.25 -12.27 1.30
C ILE A 101 18.11 -11.71 0.45
N ILE A 102 17.09 -11.14 1.11
CA ILE A 102 16.13 -10.29 0.42
C ILE A 102 16.72 -8.89 0.37
N ASP A 103 16.63 -8.26 -0.80
CA ASP A 103 17.12 -6.90 -1.05
C ASP A 103 16.17 -5.89 -0.40
N SER A 104 16.17 -5.84 0.93
CA SER A 104 15.38 -4.93 1.75
C SER A 104 16.28 -4.14 2.69
N LEU A 105 15.92 -2.87 2.92
CA LEU A 105 16.60 -1.97 3.85
C LEU A 105 15.98 -1.98 5.25
N LEU A 106 14.97 -2.82 5.48
CA LEU A 106 14.17 -2.84 6.70
C LEU A 106 14.73 -3.80 7.77
N ASP A 107 14.66 -3.37 9.02
CA ASP A 107 14.95 -4.23 10.18
C ASP A 107 13.79 -5.22 10.39
N GLY A 108 14.03 -6.51 10.17
CA GLY A 108 13.00 -7.53 10.31
C GLY A 108 13.53 -8.95 10.16
N GLN A 109 12.70 -9.93 10.50
CA GLN A 109 13.00 -11.35 10.31
C GLN A 109 11.93 -12.02 9.46
N MET A 110 12.33 -13.10 8.79
CA MET A 110 11.41 -14.02 8.13
C MET A 110 10.49 -14.67 9.17
N ILE A 111 9.34 -15.17 8.72
CA ILE A 111 8.43 -15.96 9.55
C ILE A 111 8.80 -17.43 9.42
N SER A 112 8.80 -18.16 10.54
CA SER A 112 8.82 -19.64 10.50
C SER A 112 7.46 -20.25 10.74
N MET A 113 6.62 -19.64 11.58
CA MET A 113 5.32 -20.21 11.94
C MET A 113 4.29 -19.13 12.26
N VAL A 114 3.04 -19.40 11.90
CA VAL A 114 1.86 -18.63 12.30
C VAL A 114 0.83 -19.57 12.92
N ARG A 115 0.22 -19.15 14.03
CA ARG A 115 -0.92 -19.78 14.70
C ARG A 115 -2.11 -18.84 14.60
N PHE A 116 -3.15 -19.30 13.93
CA PHE A 116 -4.38 -18.55 13.71
C PHE A 116 -5.36 -18.72 14.89
N GLU A 117 -6.34 -17.83 15.00
CA GLU A 117 -7.34 -17.87 16.08
C GLU A 117 -8.23 -19.12 16.02
N ASN A 118 -8.42 -19.69 14.83
CA ASN A 118 -9.12 -20.97 14.64
C ASN A 118 -8.31 -22.19 15.12
N GLY A 119 -7.06 -21.99 15.58
CA GLY A 119 -6.16 -23.03 16.08
C GLY A 119 -5.30 -23.69 15.00
N GLU A 120 -5.52 -23.39 13.72
CA GLU A 120 -4.67 -23.84 12.63
C GLU A 120 -3.26 -23.25 12.77
N VAL A 121 -2.28 -24.04 12.36
CA VAL A 121 -0.87 -23.67 12.40
C VAL A 121 -0.30 -23.84 11.02
N PHE A 122 0.28 -22.77 10.50
CA PHE A 122 1.13 -22.82 9.33
C PHE A 122 2.59 -22.81 9.79
N ASP A 123 3.37 -23.82 9.41
CA ASP A 123 4.77 -23.97 9.78
C ASP A 123 5.59 -24.18 8.50
N GLN A 124 6.52 -23.27 8.24
CA GLN A 124 7.38 -23.27 7.06
C GLN A 124 8.22 -24.55 6.93
N ASN A 125 8.57 -25.20 8.05
CA ASN A 125 9.34 -26.45 8.04
C ASN A 125 8.48 -27.63 7.55
N LEU A 126 7.16 -27.55 7.75
CA LEU A 126 6.19 -28.57 7.34
C LEU A 126 5.61 -28.27 5.95
N GLN A 127 5.39 -26.99 5.63
CA GLN A 127 4.71 -26.48 4.44
C GLN A 127 5.65 -25.54 3.66
N LYS A 128 6.71 -26.13 3.12
CA LYS A 128 7.84 -25.42 2.50
C LYS A 128 7.39 -24.43 1.41
N GLY A 129 7.89 -23.19 1.51
CA GLY A 129 7.99 -22.28 0.37
C GLY A 129 7.23 -20.95 0.48
N ILE A 130 6.19 -20.84 1.32
CA ILE A 130 5.39 -19.60 1.36
C ILE A 130 6.15 -18.47 2.07
N PHE A 131 6.80 -18.76 3.20
CA PHE A 131 7.53 -17.73 3.96
C PHE A 131 9.01 -17.63 3.60
N SER A 132 9.48 -18.38 2.58
CA SER A 132 10.91 -18.50 2.31
C SER A 132 11.53 -17.28 1.63
N ASP A 133 10.71 -16.30 1.29
CA ASP A 133 11.12 -15.09 0.59
C ASP A 133 10.28 -13.88 1.06
N VAL A 134 9.95 -13.76 2.35
CA VAL A 134 9.27 -12.58 2.91
C VAL A 134 9.85 -12.14 4.25
N TYR A 135 9.94 -10.82 4.48
CA TYR A 135 10.46 -10.20 5.71
C TYR A 135 9.43 -9.28 6.35
N PHE A 136 9.38 -9.23 7.67
CA PHE A 136 8.44 -8.38 8.40
C PHE A 136 8.60 -6.90 8.05
N VAL A 137 7.49 -6.20 7.86
CA VAL A 137 7.44 -4.75 7.61
C VAL A 137 6.65 -4.03 8.70
N LYS A 138 5.38 -4.42 8.89
CA LYS A 138 4.44 -3.75 9.80
C LYS A 138 3.44 -4.75 10.36
N TYR A 139 2.97 -4.46 11.57
CA TYR A 139 1.75 -5.06 12.11
C TYR A 139 0.67 -4.00 12.27
N TYR A 140 -0.55 -4.30 11.84
CA TYR A 140 -1.73 -3.43 11.94
C TYR A 140 -2.71 -3.99 12.99
N PRO A 141 -2.65 -3.54 14.25
CA PRO A 141 -3.41 -4.17 15.34
C PRO A 141 -4.93 -4.06 15.19
N THR A 142 -5.44 -2.99 14.55
CA THR A 142 -6.89 -2.82 14.36
C THR A 142 -7.46 -3.78 13.33
N GLU A 143 -6.67 -4.15 12.32
CA GLU A 143 -7.06 -5.10 11.28
C GLU A 143 -6.64 -6.54 11.60
N ASP A 144 -5.80 -6.71 12.62
CA ASP A 144 -5.04 -7.93 12.94
C ASP A 144 -4.31 -8.52 11.71
N ILE A 145 -3.69 -7.64 10.93
CA ILE A 145 -2.93 -7.99 9.71
C ILE A 145 -1.43 -7.76 9.95
N VAL A 146 -0.62 -8.76 9.58
CA VAL A 146 0.84 -8.61 9.49
C VAL A 146 1.23 -8.47 8.03
N LEU A 147 1.98 -7.42 7.72
CA LEU A 147 2.52 -7.11 6.41
C LEU A 147 4.00 -7.49 6.35
N PHE A 148 4.35 -8.10 5.24
CA PHE A 148 5.69 -8.51 4.88
C PHE A 148 6.05 -7.97 3.49
N GLU A 149 7.34 -7.84 3.26
CA GLU A 149 7.93 -7.50 1.97
C GLU A 149 8.60 -8.75 1.40
N GLY A 150 8.25 -9.08 0.17
CA GLY A 150 8.87 -10.16 -0.60
C GLY A 150 9.86 -9.67 -1.66
N GLY A 151 10.20 -10.58 -2.58
CA GLY A 151 11.06 -10.25 -3.72
C GLY A 151 10.51 -9.06 -4.53
N HIS A 152 11.43 -8.23 -5.04
CA HIS A 152 11.10 -6.99 -5.75
C HIS A 152 10.19 -6.02 -4.95
N THR A 153 10.32 -5.97 -3.62
CA THR A 153 9.48 -5.13 -2.75
C THR A 153 7.98 -5.45 -2.82
N SER A 154 7.63 -6.68 -3.22
CA SER A 154 6.23 -7.11 -3.27
C SER A 154 5.58 -7.14 -1.90
N ASP A 155 4.32 -6.75 -1.82
CA ASP A 155 3.51 -6.89 -0.63
C ASP A 155 3.12 -8.36 -0.42
N PHE A 156 3.23 -8.82 0.81
CA PHE A 156 2.65 -10.09 1.27
C PHE A 156 1.96 -9.86 2.61
N SER A 157 0.71 -10.27 2.77
CA SER A 157 -0.04 -10.01 3.99
C SER A 157 -0.74 -11.25 4.52
N ILE A 158 -0.84 -11.31 5.85
CA ILE A 158 -1.52 -12.36 6.59
C ILE A 158 -2.55 -11.71 7.50
N ASN A 159 -3.81 -12.10 7.34
CA ASN A 159 -4.87 -11.79 8.29
C ASN A 159 -4.88 -12.84 9.40
N LEU A 160 -4.49 -12.45 10.61
CA LEU A 160 -4.36 -13.37 11.75
C LEU A 160 -5.71 -13.79 12.34
N LYS A 161 -6.76 -12.97 12.11
CA LYS A 161 -8.10 -13.20 12.64
C LYS A 161 -8.79 -14.38 11.95
N ASN A 162 -8.74 -14.42 10.62
CA ASN A 162 -9.39 -15.46 9.81
C ASN A 162 -8.44 -16.44 9.12
N GLY A 163 -7.12 -16.22 9.26
CA GLY A 163 -6.09 -17.10 8.73
C GLY A 163 -5.81 -16.98 7.24
N LEU A 164 -6.34 -15.94 6.59
CA LEU A 164 -6.13 -15.73 5.17
C LEU A 164 -4.70 -15.23 4.90
N MET A 165 -3.95 -15.99 4.10
CA MET A 165 -2.60 -15.68 3.63
C MET A 165 -2.60 -15.44 2.12
N ASP A 166 -3.51 -14.58 1.67
CA ASP A 166 -3.68 -14.23 0.26
C ASP A 166 -3.76 -12.71 0.13
N VAL A 167 -2.68 -12.11 -0.37
CA VAL A 167 -2.56 -10.65 -0.51
C VAL A 167 -3.60 -10.07 -1.48
N GLU A 168 -4.10 -10.86 -2.44
CA GLU A 168 -5.14 -10.43 -3.38
C GLU A 168 -6.51 -10.22 -2.70
N GLN A 169 -6.68 -10.80 -1.51
CA GLN A 169 -7.90 -10.69 -0.71
C GLN A 169 -7.69 -9.88 0.57
N VAL A 170 -6.52 -9.98 1.21
CA VAL A 170 -6.17 -9.27 2.44
C VAL A 170 -5.72 -7.83 2.14
N GLY A 171 -4.84 -7.67 1.14
CA GLY A 171 -4.23 -6.39 0.74
C GLY A 171 -3.18 -5.88 1.72
N ASN A 172 -2.66 -4.69 1.44
CA ASN A 172 -1.78 -3.92 2.30
C ASN A 172 -2.58 -2.75 2.90
N PRO A 173 -2.75 -2.70 4.24
CA PRO A 173 -3.54 -1.66 4.89
C PRO A 173 -3.10 -0.20 4.63
N ASP A 174 -1.88 0.06 4.15
CA ASP A 174 -1.45 1.39 3.71
C ASP A 174 -2.28 1.93 2.52
N TYR A 175 -2.90 1.05 1.73
CA TYR A 175 -3.74 1.41 0.59
C TYR A 175 -5.21 1.64 0.96
N ILE A 176 -5.59 1.46 2.24
CA ILE A 176 -6.99 1.49 2.63
C ILE A 176 -7.56 2.90 2.56
N VAL A 177 -8.67 3.03 1.83
CA VAL A 177 -9.50 4.25 1.82
C VAL A 177 -10.95 3.87 2.09
N HIS A 178 -11.48 4.29 3.23
CA HIS A 178 -12.84 3.96 3.65
C HIS A 178 -13.89 4.83 2.97
N SER A 179 -15.01 4.22 2.62
CA SER A 179 -16.24 4.95 2.30
C SER A 179 -16.81 5.70 3.52
N PRO A 180 -17.67 6.73 3.33
CA PRO A 180 -18.13 7.59 4.42
C PRO A 180 -18.83 6.84 5.56
N ASN A 181 -19.67 5.85 5.25
CA ASN A 181 -20.32 5.03 6.29
C ASN A 181 -19.59 3.70 6.53
N LYS A 182 -18.35 3.57 6.05
CA LYS A 182 -17.49 2.39 6.25
C LYS A 182 -18.11 1.09 5.73
N ARG A 183 -19.05 1.16 4.77
CA ARG A 183 -19.67 -0.04 4.17
C ARG A 183 -18.73 -0.75 3.21
N TYR A 184 -17.90 0.03 2.54
CA TYR A 184 -16.87 -0.43 1.61
C TYR A 184 -15.54 0.25 1.92
N ARG A 185 -14.44 -0.35 1.44
CA ARG A 185 -13.13 0.29 1.38
C ARG A 185 -12.41 -0.12 0.11
N LEU A 186 -11.65 0.81 -0.45
CA LEU A 186 -10.60 0.48 -1.42
C LEU A 186 -9.43 -0.11 -0.63
N ASN A 187 -8.79 -1.13 -1.18
CA ASN A 187 -7.52 -1.65 -0.72
C ASN A 187 -6.69 -2.05 -1.96
N GLY A 188 -5.43 -2.38 -1.76
CA GLY A 188 -4.54 -2.76 -2.83
C GLY A 188 -3.29 -3.45 -2.31
N TRP A 189 -2.42 -3.81 -3.22
CA TRP A 189 -1.12 -4.41 -2.94
C TRP A 189 -0.19 -4.22 -4.12
N PHE A 190 1.10 -4.19 -3.85
CA PHE A 190 2.13 -4.11 -4.88
C PHE A 190 2.68 -5.51 -5.19
N PRO A 191 2.58 -6.01 -6.44
CA PRO A 191 3.08 -7.35 -6.81
C PRO A 191 4.60 -7.43 -6.97
N GLY A 192 5.31 -6.33 -6.77
CA GLY A 192 6.77 -6.23 -6.85
C GLY A 192 7.29 -5.78 -8.21
N GLN A 193 6.48 -5.86 -9.27
CA GLN A 193 6.85 -5.31 -10.57
C GLN A 193 5.72 -4.46 -11.14
N GLU A 194 6.13 -3.38 -11.81
CA GLU A 194 5.28 -2.50 -12.60
C GLU A 194 4.22 -1.75 -11.79
N CYS A 195 3.02 -2.32 -11.68
CA CYS A 195 1.81 -1.62 -11.28
C CYS A 195 1.19 -2.24 -10.03
N SER A 196 0.58 -1.40 -9.19
CA SER A 196 -0.15 -1.88 -8.01
C SER A 196 -1.50 -2.46 -8.42
N SER A 197 -1.96 -3.47 -7.70
CA SER A 197 -3.28 -4.06 -7.86
C SER A 197 -4.24 -3.49 -6.82
N TYR A 198 -5.51 -3.32 -7.19
CA TYR A 198 -6.51 -2.73 -6.31
C TYR A 198 -7.82 -3.50 -6.36
N PHE A 199 -8.55 -3.46 -5.25
CA PHE A 199 -9.82 -4.14 -5.10
C PHE A 199 -10.68 -3.45 -4.06
N ILE A 200 -11.99 -3.69 -4.12
CA ILE A 200 -12.96 -3.21 -3.15
C ILE A 200 -13.25 -4.34 -2.17
N GLN A 201 -13.22 -4.02 -0.88
CA GLN A 201 -13.72 -4.88 0.18
C GLN A 201 -15.03 -4.33 0.74
N LYS A 202 -15.92 -5.22 1.18
CA LYS A 202 -17.22 -4.89 1.77
C LYS A 202 -17.25 -5.32 3.22
N GLN A 203 -17.79 -4.46 4.09
CA GLN A 203 -17.98 -4.78 5.50
C GLN A 203 -19.10 -5.82 5.66
N ALA A 204 -18.78 -6.94 6.30
CA ALA A 204 -19.69 -8.00 6.70
C ALA A 204 -19.25 -8.55 8.07
N GLU A 205 -20.17 -8.60 9.03
CA GLU A 205 -19.94 -9.25 10.34
C GLU A 205 -18.69 -8.78 11.11
N GLY A 206 -18.32 -7.50 10.95
CA GLY A 206 -17.15 -6.94 11.63
C GLY A 206 -15.82 -7.16 10.90
N GLU A 207 -15.85 -7.68 9.67
CA GLU A 207 -14.69 -7.83 8.80
C GLU A 207 -14.93 -7.22 7.42
N TYR A 208 -13.86 -6.84 6.75
CA TYR A 208 -13.88 -6.43 5.35
C TYR A 208 -13.47 -7.61 4.48
N LEU A 209 -14.41 -8.11 3.67
CA LEU A 209 -14.19 -9.24 2.77
C LEU A 209 -14.05 -8.75 1.33
N PHE A 210 -13.26 -9.46 0.52
CA PHE A 210 -13.13 -9.17 -0.91
C PHE A 210 -14.50 -9.11 -1.59
N CYS A 211 -14.75 -8.04 -2.35
CA CYS A 211 -15.99 -7.83 -3.09
C CYS A 211 -15.75 -7.91 -4.59
N THR A 212 -14.74 -7.22 -5.11
CA THR A 212 -14.42 -7.17 -6.55
C THR A 212 -13.04 -6.56 -6.76
N GLY A 213 -12.32 -7.06 -7.77
CA GLY A 213 -11.10 -6.41 -8.26
C GLY A 213 -11.42 -5.13 -9.04
N VAL A 214 -10.52 -4.15 -8.99
CA VAL A 214 -10.52 -3.01 -9.89
C VAL A 214 -9.59 -3.37 -11.07
N PRO A 215 -10.10 -3.43 -12.31
CA PRO A 215 -9.27 -3.82 -13.45
C PRO A 215 -8.20 -2.77 -13.74
N MET A 216 -6.92 -3.12 -13.55
CA MET A 216 -5.79 -2.23 -13.85
C MET A 216 -5.48 -2.13 -15.35
N HIS A 217 -6.02 -3.06 -16.12
CA HIS A 217 -5.97 -3.14 -17.58
C HIS A 217 -7.40 -3.03 -18.10
N LEU A 218 -7.76 -1.85 -18.60
CA LEU A 218 -9.07 -1.51 -19.17
C LEU A 218 -9.10 -1.77 -20.68
N THR A 219 -7.95 -1.69 -21.36
CA THR A 219 -7.80 -1.92 -22.79
C THR A 219 -6.87 -3.10 -23.08
N LYS A 220 -6.70 -3.43 -24.37
CA LYS A 220 -5.77 -4.48 -24.81
C LYS A 220 -4.30 -4.06 -24.70
N GLU A 221 -4.03 -2.78 -24.55
CA GLU A 221 -2.69 -2.25 -24.33
C GLU A 221 -2.44 -2.19 -22.81
N ALA A 222 -1.23 -2.53 -22.38
CA ALA A 222 -0.98 -2.82 -20.97
C ALA A 222 -0.93 -1.54 -20.09
N PHE A 223 -1.50 -1.65 -18.88
CA PHE A 223 -1.49 -0.70 -17.78
C PHE A 223 -2.26 0.60 -18.03
N ASP A 224 -3.59 0.58 -18.06
CA ASP A 224 -4.42 1.80 -18.23
C ASP A 224 -4.61 2.58 -16.93
N LEU A 225 -4.51 1.91 -15.77
CA LEU A 225 -4.59 2.57 -14.45
C LEU A 225 -3.29 2.51 -13.67
N CYS A 226 -2.52 1.42 -13.78
CA CYS A 226 -1.24 1.16 -13.10
C CYS A 226 -1.18 1.39 -11.57
N THR A 227 -1.23 2.64 -11.12
CA THR A 227 -1.27 3.02 -9.70
C THR A 227 -2.40 4.01 -9.49
N ILE A 228 -3.24 3.75 -8.50
CA ILE A 228 -4.32 4.64 -8.08
C ILE A 228 -3.78 5.64 -7.05
N GLY A 229 -4.01 6.93 -7.28
CA GLY A 229 -3.68 8.03 -6.37
C GLY A 229 -4.80 9.07 -6.27
N ASP A 230 -4.65 10.02 -5.34
CA ASP A 230 -5.66 11.05 -4.99
C ASP A 230 -7.08 10.45 -4.94
N VAL A 231 -7.30 9.56 -3.99
CA VAL A 231 -8.53 8.77 -3.89
C VAL A 231 -9.47 9.41 -2.88
N PHE A 232 -10.76 9.48 -3.21
CA PHE A 232 -11.79 9.81 -2.24
C PHE A 232 -13.14 9.21 -2.59
N TRP A 233 -13.93 8.91 -1.56
CA TRP A 233 -15.32 8.48 -1.73
C TRP A 233 -16.26 9.68 -1.65
N LYS A 234 -17.18 9.78 -2.60
CA LYS A 234 -18.30 10.72 -2.54
C LYS A 234 -19.47 10.15 -1.73
N SER A 235 -19.67 8.83 -1.82
CA SER A 235 -20.69 8.08 -1.08
C SER A 235 -20.20 6.64 -0.89
N ASP A 236 -20.98 5.76 -0.25
CA ASP A 236 -20.61 4.34 -0.15
C ASP A 236 -20.58 3.62 -1.50
N GLN A 237 -21.10 4.21 -2.57
CA GLN A 237 -21.18 3.61 -3.90
C GLN A 237 -20.33 4.32 -4.95
N GLU A 238 -19.75 5.48 -4.64
CA GLU A 238 -19.04 6.30 -5.61
C GLU A 238 -17.65 6.66 -5.10
N LEU A 239 -16.64 6.16 -5.80
CA LEU A 239 -15.23 6.39 -5.56
C LEU A 239 -14.63 7.19 -6.72
N TYR A 240 -13.81 8.17 -6.41
CA TYR A 240 -13.08 9.00 -7.37
C TYR A 240 -11.59 8.81 -7.16
N PHE A 241 -10.83 8.77 -8.26
CA PHE A 241 -9.38 8.67 -8.21
C PHE A 241 -8.72 9.21 -9.48
N ARG A 242 -7.41 9.42 -9.42
CA ARG A 242 -6.55 9.59 -10.59
C ARG A 242 -5.55 8.46 -10.68
N ASN A 243 -5.11 8.11 -11.88
CA ASN A 243 -3.98 7.19 -12.04
C ASN A 243 -2.64 7.94 -12.00
N THR A 244 -1.56 7.21 -11.72
CA THR A 244 -0.17 7.67 -11.84
C THR A 244 0.70 6.57 -12.44
N TYR A 245 1.78 6.96 -13.11
CA TYR A 245 2.74 6.02 -13.72
C TYR A 245 4.16 6.35 -13.30
N TYR A 246 4.81 5.50 -12.50
CA TYR A 246 6.23 5.60 -12.16
C TYR A 246 6.72 7.01 -11.75
N GLY A 247 5.86 7.81 -11.09
CA GLY A 247 6.15 9.20 -10.72
C GLY A 247 6.20 10.21 -11.88
N ASN A 248 5.87 9.78 -13.10
CA ASN A 248 5.76 10.66 -14.26
C ASN A 248 4.42 11.40 -14.26
N THR A 249 4.48 12.71 -14.51
CA THR A 249 3.32 13.61 -14.57
C THR A 249 2.84 13.87 -16.00
N ASP A 250 3.66 13.52 -17.01
CA ASP A 250 3.34 13.67 -18.42
C ASP A 250 3.23 12.28 -19.08
N ASP A 251 2.06 11.65 -18.94
CA ASP A 251 1.67 10.43 -19.66
C ASP A 251 0.21 10.60 -20.14
N GLU A 252 -0.05 10.32 -21.43
CA GLU A 252 -1.36 10.55 -22.05
C GLU A 252 -2.48 9.66 -21.49
N ARG A 253 -2.09 8.56 -20.82
CA ARG A 253 -3.01 7.66 -20.13
C ARG A 253 -3.44 8.23 -18.78
N LEU A 254 -2.77 9.27 -18.28
CA LEU A 254 -3.20 9.96 -17.07
C LEU A 254 -4.61 10.53 -17.23
N GLY A 255 -5.39 10.43 -16.17
CA GLY A 255 -6.78 10.80 -16.19
C GLY A 255 -7.42 10.81 -14.81
N PHE A 256 -8.69 11.20 -14.83
CA PHE A 256 -9.55 11.24 -13.66
C PHE A 256 -10.68 10.26 -13.87
N PHE A 257 -11.00 9.52 -12.83
CA PHE A 257 -11.91 8.39 -12.91
C PHE A 257 -12.96 8.44 -11.81
N GLN A 258 -14.12 7.91 -12.14
CA GLN A 258 -15.19 7.60 -11.21
C GLN A 258 -15.47 6.09 -11.28
N LEU A 259 -15.35 5.40 -10.16
CA LEU A 259 -15.84 4.04 -9.98
C LEU A 259 -17.18 4.08 -9.24
N VAL A 260 -18.17 3.37 -9.78
CA VAL A 260 -19.50 3.23 -9.21
C VAL A 260 -19.75 1.76 -8.88
N LEU A 261 -20.12 1.47 -7.63
CA LEU A 261 -20.60 0.16 -7.19
C LEU A 261 -22.09 0.01 -7.55
N LYS A 262 -22.47 -1.16 -8.08
CA LYS A 262 -23.84 -1.50 -8.48
C LYS A 262 -24.62 -2.22 -7.38
#